data_AF-A0A428IYR6-F1
#
_entry.id   AF-A0A428IYR6-F1
#
_cell.length_a   1.000
_cell.length_b   1.000
_cell.length_c   1.000
_cell.angle_alpha   90.00
_cell.angle_beta   90.00
_cell.angle_gamma   90.00
#
_symmetry.space_group_name_H-M   'P 1'
#
loop_
_entity.id
_entity.type
_entity.pdbx_description
1 polymer ?
#
loop_
_entity_poly.entity_id
_entity_poly.type
_entity_poly.pdbx_seq_one_letter_code
_entity_poly.pdbx_strand_id
1 'polypeptide(L)'
;MKYFSALLLLFGFLFVSGCRNDDKDPYPEVESLPVIFPSIAASKSFYDYNQVRSGANPVFEFTLDPGNQRDIQLASIEVYKTFRRGTSVEPRILYKTVSSFPATLTIPFSEVLQNLTRTVTTNGQTTQVPFQPNFFVQRDEIVFTFEYVLTDGRRIVLTPLDGGKIQGALTNAPYAAVAVIRVP
;
A
#
# COMPACT_ATOMS: atom_id res chain seq x y z
N MET A 1 54.10 48.75 -51.30
CA MET A 1 54.42 48.61 -49.85
C MET A 1 53.08 48.68 -49.11
N LYS A 2 52.41 47.56 -48.80
CA LYS A 2 52.58 46.68 -47.62
C LYS A 2 52.44 47.43 -46.27
N TYR A 3 51.28 47.19 -45.63
CA TYR A 3 51.01 47.11 -44.18
C TYR A 3 50.96 48.47 -43.44
N PHE A 4 50.07 48.73 -42.46
CA PHE A 4 49.51 47.86 -41.44
C PHE A 4 48.46 48.66 -40.61
N SER A 5 47.55 47.94 -39.95
CA SER A 5 46.89 48.31 -38.69
C SER A 5 45.81 49.39 -38.68
N ALA A 6 44.58 48.94 -38.51
CA ALA A 6 43.81 49.06 -37.26
C ALA A 6 42.32 49.00 -37.62
N LEU A 7 41.63 47.90 -37.34
CA LEU A 7 41.00 47.71 -36.02
C LEU A 7 39.93 48.78 -35.79
N LEU A 8 38.69 48.46 -36.13
CA LEU A 8 37.58 48.40 -35.18
C LEU A 8 36.35 47.96 -35.99
N LEU A 9 35.83 46.76 -35.74
CA LEU A 9 34.79 46.54 -34.72
C LEU A 9 33.56 47.42 -35.03
N LEU A 10 32.35 46.91 -35.11
CA LEU A 10 31.79 45.59 -34.90
C LEU A 10 30.29 45.87 -35.12
N PHE A 11 29.61 44.98 -35.83
CA PHE A 11 28.27 44.51 -35.48
C PHE A 11 27.38 45.39 -34.57
N GLY A 12 26.34 45.98 -35.15
CA GLY A 12 25.16 46.48 -34.44
C GLY A 12 24.25 47.13 -35.48
N PHE A 13 23.02 46.73 -35.73
CA PHE A 13 22.02 46.10 -34.89
C PHE A 13 21.11 45.26 -35.80
N LEU A 14 21.29 43.94 -35.79
CA LEU A 14 20.22 43.00 -36.14
C LEU A 14 19.92 42.19 -34.88
N PHE A 15 19.47 42.89 -33.84
CA PHE A 15 18.75 42.25 -32.75
C PHE A 15 17.34 41.97 -33.26
N VAL A 16 17.20 40.90 -34.03
CA VAL A 16 15.97 40.13 -34.06
C VAL A 16 15.83 39.62 -32.62
N SER A 17 15.17 40.40 -31.77
CA SER A 17 14.69 39.95 -30.48
C SER A 17 13.59 38.93 -30.76
N GLY A 18 14.01 37.75 -31.20
CA GLY A 18 13.25 36.54 -30.98
C GLY A 18 13.28 36.31 -29.49
N CYS A 19 12.43 37.03 -28.76
CA CYS A 19 11.86 36.53 -27.52
C CYS A 19 11.14 35.25 -27.94
N ARG A 20 11.89 34.14 -28.00
CA ARG A 20 11.30 32.85 -27.76
C ARG A 20 10.67 33.03 -26.39
N ASN A 21 9.34 33.15 -26.38
CA ASN A 21 8.59 32.73 -25.23
C ASN A 21 9.16 31.35 -24.93
N ASP A 22 9.90 31.24 -23.83
CA ASP A 22 10.04 29.97 -23.17
C ASP A 22 8.60 29.57 -22.89
N ASP A 23 8.02 28.79 -23.79
CA ASP A 23 6.84 28.00 -23.53
C ASP A 23 7.25 27.24 -22.27
N LYS A 24 6.80 27.73 -21.12
CA LYS A 24 6.83 26.97 -19.90
C LYS A 24 6.05 25.73 -20.26
N ASP A 25 6.77 24.64 -20.47
CA ASP A 25 6.17 23.32 -20.60
C ASP A 25 5.08 23.27 -19.53
N PRO A 26 3.82 23.00 -19.92
CA PRO A 26 2.72 23.06 -18.97
C PRO A 26 3.13 22.20 -17.78
N TYR A 27 3.00 22.78 -16.58
CA TYR A 27 3.27 22.04 -15.36
C TYR A 27 2.56 20.69 -15.46
N PRO A 28 3.25 19.57 -15.16
CA PRO A 28 2.61 18.28 -15.21
C PRO A 28 1.35 18.35 -14.34
N GLU A 29 0.25 17.83 -14.86
CA GLU A 29 -1.03 17.83 -14.17
C GLU A 29 -0.83 17.19 -12.79
N VAL A 30 -1.12 17.94 -11.73
CA VAL A 30 -0.93 17.47 -10.36
C VAL A 30 -2.06 16.51 -10.04
N GLU A 31 -1.76 15.21 -10.08
CA GLU A 31 -2.69 14.18 -9.65
C GLU A 31 -2.60 14.01 -8.12
N SER A 32 -3.64 14.42 -7.40
CA SER A 32 -3.76 14.16 -5.97
C SER A 32 -4.46 12.82 -5.77
N LEU A 33 -3.77 11.86 -5.13
CA LEU A 33 -4.33 10.54 -4.83
C LEU A 33 -4.88 10.54 -3.39
N PRO A 34 -6.08 9.96 -3.15
CA PRO A 34 -6.63 9.88 -1.81
C PRO A 34 -5.72 9.05 -0.92
N VAL A 35 -5.61 9.42 0.35
CA VAL A 35 -4.88 8.63 1.35
C VAL A 35 -5.89 8.15 2.37
N ILE A 36 -6.19 6.85 2.35
CA ILE A 36 -7.18 6.24 3.23
C ILE A 36 -6.50 5.75 4.49
N PHE A 37 -7.03 6.22 5.61
CA PHE A 37 -6.62 5.78 6.93
C PHE A 37 -7.72 4.87 7.49
N PRO A 38 -7.49 3.55 7.63
CA PRO A 38 -8.51 2.66 8.16
C PRO A 38 -8.82 3.02 9.62
N SER A 39 -10.10 3.10 9.96
CA SER A 39 -10.56 3.30 11.34
C SER A 39 -10.84 1.95 11.99
N ILE A 40 -10.00 1.55 12.96
CA ILE A 40 -10.13 0.25 13.65
C ILE A 40 -11.16 0.37 14.76
N ALA A 41 -12.12 -0.56 14.81
CA ALA A 41 -13.11 -0.62 15.88
C ALA A 41 -12.43 -1.00 17.20
N ALA A 42 -12.52 -0.14 18.21
CA ALA A 42 -11.80 -0.31 19.48
C ALA A 42 -12.07 -1.67 20.16
N SER A 43 -13.34 -2.10 20.16
CA SER A 43 -13.77 -3.38 20.75
C SER A 43 -13.41 -4.63 19.93
N LYS A 44 -12.92 -4.46 18.70
CA LYS A 44 -12.56 -5.54 17.75
C LYS A 44 -11.22 -5.23 17.08
N SER A 45 -10.28 -4.70 17.86
CA SER A 45 -9.00 -4.18 17.39
C SER A 45 -7.86 -5.23 17.37
N PHE A 46 -8.13 -6.44 17.83
CA PHE A 46 -7.16 -7.53 17.89
C PHE A 46 -7.89 -8.88 17.89
N TYR A 47 -7.18 -9.96 17.57
CA TYR A 47 -7.69 -11.32 17.76
C TYR A 47 -7.24 -11.84 19.13
N ASP A 48 -8.20 -12.26 19.97
CA ASP A 48 -7.89 -12.84 21.28
C ASP A 48 -7.18 -14.19 21.10
N TYR A 49 -5.95 -14.26 21.60
CA TYR A 49 -5.10 -15.45 21.53
C TYR A 49 -5.75 -16.70 22.15
N ASN A 50 -6.42 -16.55 23.29
CA ASN A 50 -7.06 -17.67 23.98
C ASN A 50 -8.23 -18.21 23.15
N GLN A 51 -9.01 -17.31 22.54
CA GLN A 51 -10.12 -17.67 21.65
C GLN A 51 -9.62 -18.37 20.38
N VAL A 52 -8.57 -17.84 19.74
CA VAL A 52 -7.94 -18.48 18.56
C VAL A 52 -7.47 -19.90 18.91
N ARG A 53 -6.80 -20.07 20.06
CA ARG A 53 -6.26 -21.36 20.49
C ARG A 53 -7.32 -22.38 20.89
N SER A 54 -8.46 -21.93 21.41
CA SER A 54 -9.60 -22.80 21.72
C SER A 54 -10.42 -23.17 20.48
N GLY A 55 -10.04 -22.70 19.28
CA GLY A 55 -10.79 -22.92 18.04
C GLY A 55 -12.03 -22.04 17.89
N ALA A 56 -12.17 -21.00 18.71
CA ALA A 56 -13.21 -19.98 18.50
C ALA A 56 -12.85 -19.09 17.30
N ASN A 57 -13.81 -18.27 16.88
CA ASN A 57 -13.69 -17.43 15.69
C ASN A 57 -13.80 -15.94 16.04
N PRO A 58 -12.80 -15.35 16.71
CA PRO A 58 -12.80 -13.92 17.03
C PRO A 58 -12.81 -13.07 15.76
N VAL A 59 -13.16 -11.80 15.90
CA VAL A 59 -13.39 -10.89 14.79
C VAL A 59 -12.51 -9.65 14.95
N PHE A 60 -11.86 -9.27 13.86
CA PHE A 60 -11.21 -7.97 13.71
C PHE A 60 -12.07 -7.07 12.82
N GLU A 61 -12.17 -5.79 13.15
CA GLU A 61 -13.04 -4.87 12.39
C GLU A 61 -12.38 -3.52 12.15
N PHE A 62 -12.45 -3.07 10.89
CA PHE A 62 -12.05 -1.72 10.52
C PHE A 62 -12.94 -1.16 9.42
N THR A 63 -13.00 0.17 9.34
CA THR A 63 -13.77 0.90 8.34
C THR A 63 -12.83 1.59 7.35
N LEU A 64 -13.14 1.45 6.07
CA LEU A 64 -12.54 2.19 4.97
C LEU A 64 -13.49 3.31 4.56
N ASP A 65 -13.08 4.55 4.81
CA ASP A 65 -13.79 5.73 4.34
C ASP A 65 -12.82 6.70 3.67
N PRO A 66 -12.88 6.88 2.34
CA PRO A 66 -12.13 7.92 1.66
C PRO A 66 -12.64 9.34 1.99
N GLY A 67 -13.74 9.48 2.75
CA GLY A 67 -14.29 10.77 3.15
C GLY A 67 -14.66 11.64 1.95
N ASN A 68 -14.28 12.92 1.99
CA ASN A 68 -14.50 13.87 0.90
C ASN A 68 -13.58 13.63 -0.32
N GLN A 69 -12.66 12.67 -0.24
CA GLN A 69 -11.76 12.32 -1.34
C GLN A 69 -12.40 11.32 -2.33
N ARG A 70 -13.72 11.11 -2.27
CA ARG A 70 -14.47 10.30 -3.26
C ARG A 70 -14.49 10.91 -4.65
N ASP A 71 -14.28 12.23 -4.76
CA ASP A 71 -14.31 12.94 -6.04
C ASP A 71 -13.14 12.55 -6.97
N ILE A 72 -12.19 11.75 -6.48
CA ILE A 72 -10.96 11.36 -7.21
C ILE A 72 -11.18 10.08 -8.03
N GLN A 73 -12.35 9.90 -8.64
CA GLN A 73 -12.56 8.79 -9.57
C GLN A 73 -12.21 7.41 -8.96
N LEU A 74 -12.44 7.20 -7.66
CA LEU A 74 -12.14 5.92 -7.02
C LEU A 74 -13.23 4.90 -7.37
N ALA A 75 -12.90 3.86 -8.11
CA ALA A 75 -13.84 2.78 -8.43
C ALA A 75 -13.90 1.72 -7.34
N SER A 76 -12.74 1.33 -6.81
CA SER A 76 -12.67 0.35 -5.72
C SER A 76 -11.36 0.41 -4.94
N ILE A 77 -11.36 -0.23 -3.77
CA ILE A 77 -10.18 -0.51 -2.95
C ILE A 77 -9.98 -2.02 -2.92
N GLU A 78 -8.80 -2.47 -3.31
CA GLU A 78 -8.35 -3.84 -3.13
C GLU A 78 -7.68 -3.97 -1.75
N VAL A 79 -8.27 -4.81 -0.91
CA VAL A 79 -7.79 -5.13 0.42
C VAL A 79 -6.96 -6.40 0.33
N TYR A 80 -5.71 -6.30 0.72
CA TYR A 80 -4.80 -7.42 0.81
C TYR A 80 -4.52 -7.77 2.26
N LYS A 81 -4.15 -9.02 2.52
CA LYS A 81 -3.72 -9.50 3.83
C LYS A 81 -2.34 -10.15 3.74
N THR A 82 -1.56 -9.98 4.80
CA THR A 82 -0.24 -10.58 4.96
C THR A 82 -0.05 -11.05 6.39
N PHE A 83 0.53 -12.23 6.58
CA PHE A 83 1.00 -12.68 7.88
C PHE A 83 2.41 -12.16 8.17
N ARG A 84 2.61 -11.69 9.40
CA ARG A 84 3.91 -11.25 9.93
C ARG A 84 4.17 -11.88 11.29
N ARG A 85 5.39 -12.38 11.48
CA ARG A 85 5.95 -12.81 12.75
C ARG A 85 7.37 -12.26 12.89
N GLY A 86 7.54 -11.20 13.68
CA GLY A 86 8.82 -10.52 13.80
C GLY A 86 9.31 -10.05 12.43
N THR A 87 10.46 -10.56 11.97
CA THR A 87 11.03 -10.29 10.64
C THR A 87 10.54 -11.23 9.54
N SER A 88 9.81 -12.30 9.90
CA SER A 88 9.23 -13.23 8.94
C SER A 88 7.95 -12.63 8.38
N VAL A 89 7.94 -12.41 7.06
CA VAL A 89 6.81 -11.88 6.31
C VAL A 89 6.45 -12.90 5.24
N GLU A 90 5.19 -13.28 5.18
CA GLU A 90 4.68 -14.18 4.13
C GLU A 90 4.18 -13.38 2.92
N PRO A 91 4.02 -14.02 1.75
CA PRO A 91 3.48 -13.35 0.57
C PRO A 91 2.12 -12.71 0.84
N ARG A 92 1.91 -11.54 0.26
CA ARG A 92 0.66 -10.81 0.32
C ARG A 92 -0.40 -11.45 -0.57
N ILE A 93 -1.63 -11.55 -0.07
CA ILE A 93 -2.75 -12.19 -0.76
C ILE A 93 -3.93 -11.23 -0.84
N LEU A 94 -4.60 -11.16 -2.00
CA LEU A 94 -5.84 -10.40 -2.12
C LEU A 94 -6.91 -11.03 -1.23
N TYR A 95 -7.50 -10.23 -0.32
CA TYR A 95 -8.60 -10.65 0.52
C TYR A 95 -9.95 -10.30 -0.11
N LYS A 96 -10.14 -9.03 -0.46
CA LYS A 96 -11.43 -8.54 -0.95
C LYS A 96 -11.27 -7.26 -1.76
N THR A 97 -12.16 -7.04 -2.73
CA THR A 97 -12.32 -5.75 -3.40
C THR A 97 -13.60 -5.08 -2.92
N VAL A 98 -13.53 -3.79 -2.60
CA VAL A 98 -14.62 -3.00 -2.04
C VAL A 98 -14.88 -1.81 -2.94
N SER A 99 -16.12 -1.62 -3.40
CA SER A 99 -16.49 -0.55 -4.35
C SER A 99 -17.58 0.39 -3.83
N SER A 100 -18.05 0.16 -2.60
CA SER A 100 -19.04 1.02 -1.94
C SER A 100 -18.46 1.51 -0.63
N PHE A 101 -18.57 2.81 -0.36
CA PHE A 101 -17.96 3.45 0.80
C PHE A 101 -19.00 4.29 1.58
N PRO A 102 -18.83 4.53 2.90
CA PRO A 102 -17.82 3.90 3.75
C PRO A 102 -18.09 2.40 3.87
N ALA A 103 -17.04 1.60 3.99
CA ALA A 103 -17.16 0.16 4.10
C ALA A 103 -16.59 -0.32 5.41
N THR A 104 -17.41 -0.96 6.24
CA THR A 104 -16.95 -1.67 7.42
C THR A 104 -16.65 -3.12 7.04
N LEU A 105 -15.41 -3.53 7.27
CA LEU A 105 -14.94 -4.90 7.08
C LEU A 105 -14.83 -5.57 8.45
N THR A 106 -15.72 -6.53 8.67
CA THR A 106 -15.76 -7.40 9.83
C THR A 106 -15.15 -8.73 9.41
N ILE A 107 -13.94 -9.03 9.88
CA ILE A 107 -13.13 -10.16 9.41
C ILE A 107 -13.05 -11.21 10.53
N PRO A 108 -13.76 -12.34 10.41
CA PRO A 108 -13.58 -13.47 11.30
C PRO A 108 -12.20 -14.10 11.10
N PHE A 109 -11.64 -14.65 12.18
CA PHE A 109 -10.35 -15.32 12.15
C PHE A 109 -10.29 -16.46 11.12
N SER A 110 -11.38 -17.20 10.91
CA SER A 110 -11.47 -18.23 9.88
C SER A 110 -11.22 -17.69 8.47
N GLU A 111 -11.65 -16.47 8.15
CA GLU A 111 -11.42 -15.85 6.86
C GLU A 111 -9.97 -15.37 6.69
N VAL A 112 -9.31 -15.01 7.79
CA VAL A 112 -7.87 -14.70 7.79
C VAL A 112 -7.07 -15.91 7.30
N LEU A 113 -7.41 -17.11 7.75
CA LEU A 113 -6.66 -18.34 7.43
C LEU A 113 -6.79 -18.75 5.97
N GLN A 114 -7.88 -18.37 5.30
CA GLN A 114 -8.12 -18.78 3.92
C GLN A 114 -6.98 -18.33 3.00
N ASN A 115 -6.42 -19.27 2.24
CA ASN A 115 -5.32 -19.06 1.29
C ASN A 115 -4.01 -18.56 1.92
N LEU A 116 -3.93 -18.40 3.24
CA LEU A 116 -2.72 -18.01 3.92
C LEU A 116 -1.82 -19.24 4.08
N THR A 117 -0.63 -19.17 3.50
CA THR A 117 0.39 -20.22 3.61
C THR A 117 1.59 -19.71 4.38
N ARG A 118 2.28 -20.64 5.06
CA ARG A 118 3.60 -20.39 5.63
C ARG A 118 4.66 -21.22 4.96
N THR A 119 5.86 -20.67 4.95
CA THR A 119 7.05 -21.37 4.52
C THR A 119 7.55 -22.31 5.63
N VAL A 120 7.62 -23.62 5.37
CA VAL A 120 8.19 -24.62 6.29
C VAL A 120 9.33 -25.35 5.61
N THR A 121 10.49 -25.35 6.25
CA THR A 121 11.66 -26.12 5.80
C THR A 121 11.87 -27.34 6.69
N THR A 122 11.75 -28.52 6.11
CA THR A 122 11.99 -29.81 6.80
C THR A 122 13.00 -30.61 5.99
N ASN A 123 14.08 -31.08 6.62
CA ASN A 123 15.15 -31.84 5.96
C ASN A 123 15.74 -31.16 4.71
N GLY A 124 15.85 -29.83 4.73
CA GLY A 124 16.37 -29.04 3.61
C GLY A 124 15.39 -28.82 2.44
N GLN A 125 14.17 -29.36 2.51
CA GLN A 125 13.11 -29.06 1.55
C GLN A 125 12.18 -27.98 2.09
N THR A 126 11.96 -26.94 1.31
CA THR A 126 11.05 -25.83 1.63
C THR A 126 9.70 -26.06 0.95
N THR A 127 8.64 -26.08 1.75
CA THR A 127 7.25 -26.26 1.29
C THR A 127 6.36 -25.16 1.84
N GLN A 128 5.31 -24.81 1.09
CA GLN A 128 4.24 -23.94 1.57
C GLN A 128 3.15 -24.79 2.18
N VAL A 129 2.79 -24.53 3.44
CA VAL A 129 1.70 -25.24 4.13
C VAL A 129 0.63 -24.25 4.58
N PRO A 130 -0.67 -24.61 4.54
CA PRO A 130 -1.72 -23.73 5.05
C PRO A 130 -1.55 -23.42 6.53
N PHE A 131 -1.91 -22.20 6.94
CA PHE A 131 -1.99 -21.87 8.36
C PHE A 131 -3.10 -22.66 9.06
N GLN A 132 -2.86 -22.98 10.33
CA GLN A 132 -3.80 -23.62 11.23
C GLN A 132 -3.87 -22.79 12.53
N PRO A 133 -5.02 -22.76 13.23
CA PRO A 133 -5.19 -21.92 14.43
C PRO A 133 -4.11 -22.16 15.51
N ASN A 134 -3.66 -23.41 15.67
CA ASN A 134 -2.65 -23.78 16.66
C ASN A 134 -1.22 -23.31 16.32
N PHE A 135 -0.96 -22.80 15.12
CA PHE A 135 0.36 -22.28 14.74
C PHE A 135 0.61 -20.85 15.17
N PHE A 136 -0.44 -20.13 15.56
CA PHE A 136 -0.32 -18.75 15.99
C PHE A 136 0.25 -18.64 17.40
N VAL A 137 1.11 -17.66 17.60
CA VAL A 137 1.68 -17.27 18.88
C VAL A 137 1.28 -15.84 19.22
N GLN A 138 1.46 -15.45 20.47
CA GLN A 138 1.23 -14.06 20.85
C GLN A 138 2.15 -13.12 20.05
N ARG A 139 1.62 -11.96 19.68
CA ARG A 139 2.24 -10.93 18.82
C ARG A 139 2.44 -11.33 17.36
N ASP A 140 1.88 -12.44 16.91
CA ASP A 140 1.67 -12.63 15.47
C ASP A 140 0.69 -11.57 14.95
N GLU A 141 0.88 -11.16 13.70
CA GLU A 141 0.13 -10.05 13.13
C GLU A 141 -0.43 -10.41 11.75
N ILE A 142 -1.64 -9.93 11.50
CA ILE A 142 -2.23 -9.89 10.18
C ILE A 142 -2.27 -8.44 9.75
N VAL A 143 -1.47 -8.11 8.75
CA VAL A 143 -1.36 -6.76 8.18
C VAL A 143 -2.28 -6.68 6.98
N PHE A 144 -3.27 -5.80 7.04
CA PHE A 144 -4.14 -5.47 5.92
C PHE A 144 -3.66 -4.19 5.24
N THR A 145 -3.40 -4.26 3.94
CA THR A 145 -2.96 -3.12 3.11
C THR A 145 -3.97 -2.84 2.00
N PHE A 146 -3.97 -1.62 1.49
CA PHE A 146 -5.00 -1.13 0.56
C PHE A 146 -4.36 -0.61 -0.72
N GLU A 147 -4.86 -1.07 -1.86
CA GLU A 147 -4.51 -0.55 -3.18
C GLU A 147 -5.75 0.02 -3.85
N TYR A 148 -5.57 1.05 -4.68
CA TYR A 148 -6.72 1.73 -5.30
C TYR A 148 -6.87 1.31 -6.75
N VAL A 149 -8.13 1.21 -7.18
CA VAL A 149 -8.51 1.10 -8.58
C VAL A 149 -9.36 2.33 -8.92
N LEU A 150 -8.90 3.11 -9.88
CA LEU A 150 -9.60 4.29 -10.36
C LEU A 150 -10.64 3.92 -11.43
N THR A 151 -11.58 4.83 -11.74
CA THR A 151 -12.65 4.57 -12.72
C THR A 151 -12.14 4.43 -14.15
N ASP A 152 -10.93 4.92 -14.44
CA ASP A 152 -10.23 4.69 -15.70
C ASP A 152 -9.50 3.33 -15.77
N GLY A 153 -9.56 2.54 -14.69
CA GLY A 153 -8.92 1.22 -14.58
C GLY A 153 -7.46 1.25 -14.12
N ARG A 154 -6.86 2.43 -13.91
CA ARG A 154 -5.50 2.51 -13.35
C ARG A 154 -5.48 2.02 -11.91
N ARG A 155 -4.37 1.38 -11.55
CA ARG A 155 -4.11 0.87 -10.20
C ARG A 155 -3.03 1.69 -9.53
N ILE A 156 -3.33 2.18 -8.34
CA ILE A 156 -2.36 2.86 -7.49
C ILE A 156 -1.87 1.85 -6.45
N VAL A 157 -0.59 1.54 -6.53
CA VAL A 157 0.10 0.62 -5.61
C VAL A 157 0.88 1.43 -4.59
N LEU A 158 0.44 1.42 -3.34
CA LEU A 158 1.03 2.12 -2.20
C LEU A 158 1.99 1.24 -1.41
N THR A 159 1.84 -0.09 -1.50
CA THR A 159 2.64 -1.03 -0.70
C THR A 159 3.83 -1.53 -1.50
N PRO A 160 5.08 -1.21 -1.10
CA PRO A 160 6.26 -1.76 -1.76
C PRO A 160 6.38 -3.27 -1.49
N LEU A 161 6.67 -4.02 -2.54
CA LEU A 161 6.82 -5.48 -2.49
C LEU A 161 8.20 -5.92 -2.97
N ASP A 162 8.71 -6.99 -2.37
CA ASP A 162 9.88 -7.74 -2.85
C ASP A 162 9.57 -9.23 -2.75
N GLY A 163 9.66 -9.95 -3.87
CA GLY A 163 9.23 -11.34 -3.95
C GLY A 163 7.78 -11.60 -3.50
N GLY A 164 6.90 -10.60 -3.66
CA GLY A 164 5.50 -10.66 -3.22
C GLY A 164 5.28 -10.42 -1.71
N LYS A 165 6.33 -10.13 -0.95
CA LYS A 165 6.29 -9.82 0.49
C LYS A 165 6.32 -8.31 0.69
N ILE A 166 5.59 -7.82 1.68
CA ILE A 166 5.59 -6.40 2.05
C ILE A 166 6.96 -5.98 2.61
N GLN A 167 7.45 -4.80 2.22
CA GLN A 167 8.77 -4.29 2.61
C GLN A 167 8.70 -2.99 3.44
N GLY A 168 9.69 -2.78 4.30
CA GLY A 168 9.94 -1.51 4.98
C GLY A 168 8.97 -1.08 6.08
N ALA A 169 9.05 0.21 6.46
CA ALA A 169 8.27 0.82 7.55
C ALA A 169 6.79 1.05 7.22
N LEU A 170 6.40 0.95 5.94
CA LEU A 170 5.01 1.09 5.46
C LEU A 170 4.12 -0.11 5.85
N THR A 171 4.71 -1.15 6.44
CA THR A 171 4.00 -2.24 7.11
C THR A 171 3.35 -1.82 8.43
N ASN A 172 3.59 -0.57 8.87
CA ASN A 172 3.04 0.01 10.09
C ASN A 172 2.12 1.20 9.76
N ALA A 173 1.23 1.51 10.72
CA ALA A 173 0.30 2.63 10.67
C ALA A 173 0.99 3.92 10.19
N PRO A 174 0.31 4.75 9.37
CA PRO A 174 -1.15 4.87 9.34
C PRO A 174 -1.87 4.21 8.14
N TYR A 175 -1.17 3.60 7.19
CA TYR A 175 -1.75 3.11 5.91
C TYR A 175 -2.18 1.63 5.92
N ALA A 176 -2.08 0.96 7.06
CA ALA A 176 -2.43 -0.44 7.22
C ALA A 176 -3.35 -0.64 8.43
N ALA A 177 -4.28 -1.59 8.33
CA ALA A 177 -4.99 -2.10 9.50
C ALA A 177 -4.25 -3.34 10.00
N VAL A 178 -3.75 -3.30 11.24
CA VAL A 178 -2.95 -4.40 11.80
C VAL A 178 -3.73 -5.09 12.89
N ALA A 179 -4.10 -6.35 12.66
CA ALA A 179 -4.71 -7.20 13.66
C ALA A 179 -3.61 -7.98 14.39
N VAL A 180 -3.34 -7.62 15.64
CA VAL A 180 -2.40 -8.35 16.50
C VAL A 180 -3.11 -9.52 17.15
N ILE A 181 -2.45 -10.67 17.24
CA ILE A 181 -2.92 -11.80 18.06
C ILE A 181 -2.34 -11.62 19.46
N ARG A 182 -3.19 -11.33 20.44
CA ARG A 182 -2.74 -11.07 21.82
C ARG A 182 -3.80 -11.49 22.82
N VAL A 183 -3.39 -11.56 24.09
CA VAL A 183 -4.35 -11.56 25.19
C VAL A 183 -4.93 -10.15 25.35
N PRO A 184 -6.20 -10.02 25.79
CA PRO A 184 -6.82 -8.73 26.07
C PRO A 184 -6.02 -7.82 26.99
#